data_AF-A0A2M7TEB3-F1
#
_entry.id   AF-A0A2M7TEB3-F1
#
_cell.length_a   1.000
_cell.length_b   1.000
_cell.length_c   1.000
_cell.angle_alpha   90.00
_cell.angle_beta   90.00
_cell.angle_gamma   90.00
#
_symmetry.space_group_name_H-M   'P 1'
#
loop_
_entity.id
_entity.type
_entity.pdbx_description
1 polymer ?
#
loop_
_entity_poly.entity_id
_entity_poly.type
_entity_poly.pdbx_seq_one_letter_code
_entity_poly.pdbx_strand_id
1 'polypeptide(L)'
;YPDDGSDFDKLKVALSKLKLEDASLSIFPESSIALGRGFRLGFLGMFHAEIIKERILREFEIPVIVTLPTVAYEVEKNNGETFTLETASELPDASEIKEVREP
;
A
#
# COMPACT_ATOMS: atom_id res chain seq x y z
N TYR A 1 -1.60 1.17 -8.64
CA TYR A 1 -0.80 1.73 -9.76
C TYR A 1 -1.73 2.28 -10.81
N PRO A 2 -1.41 3.38 -11.50
CA PRO A 2 -2.22 3.81 -12.65
C PRO A 2 -2.04 2.82 -13.80
N ASP A 3 -3.07 2.63 -14.64
CA ASP A 3 -2.97 1.80 -15.85
C ASP A 3 -2.03 2.43 -16.89
N ASP A 4 -2.09 3.76 -17.02
CA ASP A 4 -1.15 4.56 -17.81
C ASP A 4 -0.21 5.37 -16.89
N GLY A 5 1.09 5.31 -17.17
CA GLY A 5 2.11 6.09 -16.46
C GLY A 5 1.91 7.61 -16.55
N SER A 6 1.18 8.10 -17.57
CA SER A 6 0.84 9.52 -17.71
C SER A 6 -0.13 10.02 -16.63
N ASP A 7 -0.91 9.13 -16.03
CA ASP A 7 -1.89 9.47 -15.00
C ASP A 7 -1.31 9.45 -13.58
N PHE A 8 -0.01 9.18 -13.41
CA PHE A 8 0.62 9.15 -12.09
C PHE A 8 0.43 10.44 -11.29
N ASP A 9 0.66 11.61 -11.92
CA ASP A 9 0.48 12.90 -11.25
C ASP A 9 -0.99 13.19 -10.94
N LYS A 10 -1.91 12.78 -11.82
CA LYS A 10 -3.36 12.90 -11.55
C LYS A 10 -3.78 12.01 -10.39
N LEU A 11 -3.28 10.77 -10.35
CA LEU A 11 -3.55 9.82 -9.28
C LEU A 11 -3.04 10.35 -7.94
N LYS A 12 -1.85 10.96 -7.91
CA LYS A 12 -1.30 11.61 -6.71
C LYS A 12 -2.24 12.69 -6.16
N VAL A 13 -2.75 13.55 -7.05
CA VAL A 13 -3.69 14.62 -6.68
C VAL A 13 -5.03 14.05 -6.22
N ALA A 14 -5.56 13.04 -6.92
CA ALA A 14 -6.80 12.35 -6.55
C ALA A 14 -6.70 11.71 -5.15
N LEU A 15 -5.63 10.96 -4.89
CA LEU A 15 -5.38 10.34 -3.58
C LEU A 15 -5.19 11.37 -2.48
N SER A 16 -4.53 12.51 -2.76
CA SER A 16 -4.39 13.60 -1.79
C SER A 16 -5.74 14.22 -1.42
N LYS A 17 -6.66 14.35 -2.39
CA LYS A 17 -8.03 14.80 -2.12
C LYS A 17 -8.80 13.77 -1.29
N LEU A 18 -8.73 12.49 -1.66
CA LEU A 18 -9.39 11.42 -0.91
C LEU A 18 -8.89 11.32 0.53
N LYS A 19 -7.59 11.56 0.78
CA LYS A 19 -7.02 11.60 2.13
C LYS A 19 -7.55 12.76 3.00
N LEU A 20 -8.01 13.85 2.40
CA LEU A 20 -8.65 14.93 3.16
C LEU A 20 -10.06 14.55 3.63
N GLU A 21 -10.71 13.63 2.93
CA GLU A 21 -12.05 13.15 3.25
C GLU A 21 -12.01 11.91 4.15
N ASP A 22 -11.03 11.04 3.95
CA ASP A 22 -10.84 9.81 4.71
C ASP A 22 -9.53 9.83 5.50
N ALA A 23 -9.63 10.05 6.80
CA ALA A 23 -8.49 10.07 7.72
C ALA A 23 -7.83 8.70 7.94
N SER A 24 -8.51 7.61 7.57
CA SER A 24 -7.98 6.25 7.71
C SER A 24 -7.12 5.83 6.51
N LEU A 25 -7.13 6.60 5.42
CA LEU A 25 -6.33 6.35 4.23
C LEU A 25 -4.87 6.77 4.44
N SER A 26 -3.99 5.78 4.46
CA SER A 26 -2.53 6.00 4.43
C SER A 26 -2.01 5.89 3.01
N ILE A 27 -1.08 6.76 2.62
CA ILE A 27 -0.54 6.82 1.26
C ILE A 27 0.98 6.89 1.33
N PHE A 28 1.65 5.95 0.68
CA PHE A 28 3.10 5.91 0.54
C PHE A 28 3.47 5.78 -0.94
N PRO A 29 4.42 6.57 -1.44
CA PRO A 29 4.92 6.39 -2.81
C PRO A 29 5.64 5.05 -2.91
N GLU A 30 5.38 4.30 -3.99
CA GLU A 30 6.04 3.02 -4.22
C GLU A 30 6.37 2.84 -5.71
N SER A 31 7.48 2.18 -6.00
CA SER A 31 7.88 1.84 -7.38
C SER A 31 8.05 0.34 -7.51
N SER A 32 7.39 -0.24 -8.51
CA SER A 32 7.52 -1.63 -8.90
C SER A 32 8.31 -1.75 -10.20
N ILE A 33 9.10 -2.81 -10.33
CA ILE A 33 9.86 -3.13 -11.56
C ILE A 33 8.90 -3.44 -12.72
N ALA A 34 7.75 -4.07 -12.43
CA ALA A 34 6.79 -4.50 -13.45
C ALA A 34 5.73 -3.44 -13.76
N LEU A 35 5.23 -2.74 -12.74
CA LEU A 35 4.11 -1.79 -12.87
C LEU A 35 4.56 -0.32 -12.88
N GLY A 36 5.86 -0.06 -12.75
CA GLY A 36 6.39 1.30 -12.70
C GLY A 36 6.02 2.02 -11.41
N ARG A 37 5.73 3.32 -11.51
CA ARG A 37 5.47 4.18 -10.36
C ARG A 37 4.03 4.09 -9.91
N GLY A 38 3.81 3.98 -8.60
CA GLY A 38 2.48 3.94 -8.02
C GLY A 38 2.48 4.39 -6.57
N PHE A 39 1.44 3.95 -5.86
CA PHE A 39 1.21 4.26 -4.46
C PHE A 39 0.78 3.00 -3.74
N ARG A 40 1.33 2.82 -2.54
CA ARG A 40 0.84 1.89 -1.55
C ARG A 40 -0.15 2.59 -0.66
N LEU A 41 -1.30 1.95 -0.50
CA LEU A 41 -2.44 2.49 0.23
C LEU A 41 -2.72 1.58 1.43
N GLY A 42 -2.83 2.17 2.61
CA GLY A 42 -3.29 1.49 3.81
C GLY A 42 -4.79 1.67 3.97
N PHE A 43 -5.50 0.57 4.20
CA PHE A 43 -6.95 0.55 4.37
C PHE A 43 -7.34 -0.18 5.66
N LEU A 44 -8.56 0.06 6.14
CA LEU A 44 -9.14 -0.62 7.31
C LEU A 44 -9.58 -2.06 7.01
N GLY A 45 -9.65 -2.45 5.74
CA GLY A 45 -10.07 -3.77 5.31
C GLY A 45 -10.37 -3.83 3.82
N MET A 46 -10.75 -5.02 3.35
CA MET A 46 -10.96 -5.29 1.92
C MET A 46 -12.07 -4.44 1.30
N PHE A 47 -13.19 -4.28 2.01
CA PHE A 47 -14.31 -3.47 1.52
C PHE A 47 -13.94 -1.98 1.41
N HIS A 48 -13.14 -1.46 2.34
CA HIS A 48 -12.65 -0.08 2.25
C HIS A 48 -11.77 0.09 1.00
N ALA A 49 -10.90 -0.86 0.69
CA ALA A 49 -10.10 -0.83 -0.53
C ALA A 49 -10.96 -0.83 -1.81
N GLU A 50 -12.04 -1.61 -1.86
CA GLU A 50 -12.97 -1.63 -3.00
C GLU A 50 -13.70 -0.30 -3.18
N ILE A 51 -14.19 0.31 -2.10
CA ILE A 51 -14.83 1.63 -2.16
C ILE A 51 -13.85 2.65 -2.73
N ILE A 52 -12.62 2.72 -2.21
CA ILE A 52 -11.64 3.71 -2.67
C ILE A 52 -11.27 3.49 -4.13
N LYS A 53 -11.13 2.23 -4.57
CA LYS A 53 -10.91 1.90 -5.98
C LYS A 53 -12.04 2.42 -6.87
N GLU A 54 -13.29 2.17 -6.51
CA GLU A 54 -14.45 2.63 -7.28
C GLU A 54 -14.56 4.17 -7.28
N ARG A 55 -14.27 4.83 -6.16
CA ARG A 55 -14.25 6.29 -6.09
C ARG A 55 -13.20 6.88 -7.03
N ILE A 56 -11.99 6.33 -7.07
CA ILE A 56 -10.93 6.79 -7.99
C ILE A 56 -11.40 6.67 -9.45
N LEU A 57 -12.00 5.54 -9.81
CA LEU A 57 -12.48 5.29 -11.17
C LEU A 57 -13.63 6.24 -11.56
N ARG A 58 -14.60 6.46 -10.66
CA ARG A 58 -15.81 7.24 -10.97
C ARG A 58 -15.64 8.74 -10.83
N GLU A 59 -14.88 9.20 -9.84
CA GLU A 59 -14.74 10.63 -9.55
C GLU A 59 -13.59 11.29 -10.32
N PHE A 60 -12.55 10.52 -10.64
CA PHE A 60 -11.34 11.04 -11.27
C PHE A 60 -11.08 10.46 -12.66
N GLU A 61 -11.87 9.47 -13.09
CA GLU A 61 -11.74 8.79 -14.39
C GLU A 61 -10.35 8.14 -14.59
N ILE A 62 -9.70 7.73 -13.49
CA ILE A 62 -8.38 7.12 -13.51
C ILE A 62 -8.51 5.60 -13.34
N PRO A 63 -8.27 4.80 -14.39
CA PRO A 63 -8.17 3.36 -14.23
C PRO A 63 -6.93 3.00 -13.40
N VAL A 64 -7.14 2.19 -12.35
CA VAL A 64 -6.06 1.75 -11.45
C VAL A 64 -6.00 0.23 -11.36
N ILE A 65 -4.76 -0.27 -11.38
CA ILE A 65 -4.42 -1.66 -11.12
C ILE A 65 -4.13 -1.80 -9.63
N VAL A 66 -4.88 -2.68 -8.97
CA VAL A 66 -4.72 -3.04 -7.56
C VAL A 66 -4.02 -4.40 -7.50
N THR A 67 -2.94 -4.48 -6.73
CA THR A 67 -2.20 -5.73 -6.47
C THR A 67 -2.87 -6.50 -5.34
N LEU A 68 -2.38 -7.72 -5.07
CA LEU A 68 -2.85 -8.49 -3.93
C LEU A 68 -2.64 -7.70 -2.63
N PRO A 69 -3.67 -7.57 -1.77
CA PRO A 69 -3.51 -6.92 -0.48
C PRO A 69 -2.64 -7.80 0.43
N THR A 70 -1.71 -7.17 1.15
CA THR A 70 -0.89 -7.81 2.18
C THR A 70 -1.23 -7.22 3.54
N VAL A 71 -1.08 -8.02 4.59
CA VAL A 71 -1.18 -7.54 5.97
C VAL A 71 0.19 -7.07 6.45
N ALA A 72 0.20 -6.15 7.42
CA ALA A 72 1.43 -5.82 8.13
C ALA A 72 1.76 -6.94 9.12
N TYR A 73 3.00 -7.42 9.08
CA TYR A 73 3.50 -8.46 9.97
C TYR A 73 4.30 -7.81 11.10
N GLU A 74 4.28 -8.37 12.29
CA GLU A 74 5.23 -7.98 13.34
C GLU A 74 6.37 -8.99 13.36
N VAL A 75 7.60 -8.53 13.16
CA VAL A 75 8.79 -9.38 13.14
C VAL A 75 9.64 -9.07 14.36
N GLU A 76 9.91 -10.10 15.17
CA GLU A 76 10.83 -10.05 16.31
C GLU A 76 12.20 -10.58 15.85
N LYS A 77 13.24 -9.77 15.99
CA LYS A 77 14.63 -10.15 15.70
C LYS A 77 15.25 -10.90 16.88
N ASN A 78 16.32 -11.64 16.61
CA ASN A 78 17.11 -12.33 17.64
C ASN A 78 17.72 -11.39 18.69
N ASN A 79 17.89 -10.10 18.38
CA ASN A 79 18.37 -9.08 19.32
C ASN A 79 17.25 -8.52 20.23
N GLY A 80 16.00 -8.98 20.08
CA GLY A 80 14.84 -8.52 20.84
C GLY A 80 14.18 -7.24 20.29
N GLU A 81 14.65 -6.68 19.17
CA GLU A 81 13.93 -5.60 18.49
C GLU A 81 12.72 -6.14 17.74
N THR A 82 11.57 -5.48 17.90
CA THR A 82 10.39 -5.71 17.08
C THR A 82 10.23 -4.59 16.05
N PHE A 83 9.84 -4.94 14.83
CA PHE A 83 9.48 -3.96 13.81
C PHE A 83 8.29 -4.46 12.99
N THR A 84 7.53 -3.50 12.47
CA THR A 84 6.40 -3.78 11.58
C THR A 84 6.91 -3.92 10.15
N LEU A 85 6.69 -5.09 9.57
CA LEU A 85 6.99 -5.41 8.19
C LEU A 85 5.74 -5.15 7.35
N GLU A 86 5.78 -4.10 6.53
CA GLU A 86 4.67 -3.75 5.62
C GLU A 86 4.86 -4.37 4.23
N THR A 87 6.11 -4.61 3.81
CA THR A 87 6.45 -5.12 2.47
C THR A 87 7.39 -6.31 2.58
N ALA A 88 7.16 -7.36 1.78
CA ALA A 88 8.03 -8.54 1.73
C ALA A 88 9.50 -8.22 1.39
N SER A 89 9.77 -7.11 0.72
CA SER A 89 11.14 -6.66 0.40
C SER A 89 11.94 -6.17 1.60
N GLU A 90 11.28 -5.82 2.70
CA GLU A 90 11.92 -5.35 3.95
C GLU A 90 12.21 -6.51 4.91
N LEU A 91 11.93 -7.75 4.49
CA LEU A 91 12.06 -8.94 5.32
C LEU A 91 13.55 -9.26 5.48
N PRO A 92 14.11 -9.22 6.70
CA PRO A 92 15.51 -9.47 6.96
C PRO A 92 15.87 -10.94 6.74
N ASP A 93 17.16 -11.25 6.78
CA ASP A 93 17.64 -12.61 6.61
C ASP A 93 16.98 -13.55 7.63
N ALA A 94 16.56 -14.74 7.21
CA ALA A 94 15.83 -15.67 8.08
C ALA A 94 16.63 -16.06 9.34
N SER A 95 17.95 -15.92 9.28
CA SER A 95 18.86 -16.15 10.40
C SER A 95 18.76 -15.10 11.51
N GLU A 96 18.23 -13.92 11.22
CA GLU A 96 18.06 -12.82 12.18
C GLU A 96 16.66 -12.80 12.81
N ILE A 97 15.73 -13.59 12.27
CA ILE A 97 14.33 -13.63 12.67
C ILE A 97 14.14 -14.65 13.79
N LYS A 98 13.56 -14.20 14.90
CA LYS A 98 13.18 -15.06 16.02
C LYS A 98 11.75 -15.55 15.88
N GLU A 99 10.83 -14.64 15.58
CA GLU A 99 9.40 -14.92 15.45
C GLU A 99 8.74 -13.93 14.48
N VAL A 100 7.72 -14.39 13.75
CA VAL A 100 6.86 -13.54 12.92
C VAL A 100 5.43 -13.73 13.41
N ARG A 101 4.76 -12.63 13.74
CA ARG A 101 3.37 -12.61 14.19
C ARG A 101 2.49 -11.99 13.11
N GLU A 102 1.40 -12.68 12.81
CA GLU A 102 0.29 -12.14 12.02
C GLU A 102 -0.75 -11.50 12.96
N PRO A 103 -1.39 -10.39 12.55
CA PRO A 103 -2.46 -9.75 13.32
C PRO A 103 -3.76 -10.58 13.39
#